data_AF-A0A4R1FB59-F1
#
_entry.id   AF-A0A4R1FB59-F1
#
_cell.length_a   1.000
_cell.length_b   1.000
_cell.length_c   1.000
_cell.angle_alpha   90.00
_cell.angle_beta   90.00
_cell.angle_gamma   90.00
#
_symmetry.space_group_name_H-M   'P 1'
#
loop_
_entity.id
_entity.type
_entity.pdbx_description
1 polymer ?
#
loop_
_entity_poly.entity_id
_entity_poly.type
_entity_poly.pdbx_seq_one_letter_code
_entity_poly.pdbx_strand_id
1 'polypeptide(L)' 'MSHKTRRVPAELTERAQRRSLAIRWSDEPPTGWELYTPFRVVCHGTLDNVDDWLTAAEATGR' A
#
# COMPACT_ATOMS: atom_id res chain seq x y z
N MET A 1 -4.78 26.79 2.73
CA MET A 1 -5.01 26.08 4.01
C MET A 1 -3.69 25.45 4.45
N SER A 2 -3.25 25.71 5.68
CA SER A 2 -1.95 25.23 6.17
C SER A 2 -1.94 23.70 6.29
N HIS A 3 -0.89 23.01 5.80
CA HIS A 3 -0.73 21.55 5.85
C HIS A 3 -0.77 20.95 7.28
N LYS A 4 -0.79 21.80 8.32
CA LYS A 4 -0.79 21.42 9.73
C LYS A 4 -2.07 20.76 10.25
N THR A 5 -3.14 20.64 9.45
CA THR A 5 -4.47 20.19 9.94
C THR A 5 -4.96 18.86 9.37
N ARG A 6 -4.14 18.09 8.64
CA ARG A 6 -4.55 16.77 8.10
C ARG A 6 -4.03 15.61 8.95
N ARG A 7 -4.60 15.42 10.15
CA ARG A 7 -4.28 14.25 11.00
C ARG A 7 -5.34 13.16 10.84
N VAL A 8 -4.93 11.94 10.50
CA VAL A 8 -5.80 10.75 10.53
C VAL A 8 -6.00 10.35 12.00
N PRO A 9 -7.24 10.15 12.47
CA PRO A 9 -7.49 9.64 13.81
C PRO A 9 -6.75 8.31 14.04
N ALA A 10 -6.14 8.14 15.22
CA ALA A 10 -5.40 6.92 15.54
C ALA A 10 -6.25 5.66 15.37
N GLU A 11 -7.49 5.69 15.88
CA GLU A 11 -8.47 4.61 15.74
C GLU A 11 -8.73 4.24 14.26
N LEU A 12 -8.69 5.23 13.36
CA LEU A 12 -8.92 5.04 11.93
C LEU A 12 -7.67 4.48 11.23
N THR A 13 -6.48 4.96 11.61
CA THR A 13 -5.19 4.39 11.19
C THR A 13 -5.08 2.93 11.62
N GLU A 14 -5.38 2.62 12.89
CA GLU A 14 -5.44 1.26 13.41
C GLU A 14 -6.46 0.41 12.66
N ARG A 15 -7.61 0.98 12.28
CA ARG A 15 -8.62 0.29 11.47
C ARG A 15 -8.14 -0.01 10.05
N ALA A 16 -7.30 0.85 9.45
CA ALA A 16 -6.71 0.64 8.14
C ALA A 16 -5.55 -0.36 8.17
N GLN A 17 -4.65 -0.23 9.15
CA GLN A 17 -3.54 -1.16 9.36
C GLN A 17 -4.04 -2.58 9.64
N ARG A 18 -5.13 -2.73 10.41
CA ARG A 18 -5.87 -3.99 10.58
C ARG A 18 -6.32 -4.65 9.26
N ARG A 19 -6.23 -3.95 8.12
CA ARG A 19 -6.58 -4.43 6.77
C ARG A 19 -5.40 -4.40 5.80
N SER A 20 -4.17 -4.24 6.28
CA SER A 20 -2.97 -4.03 5.44
C SER A 20 -3.14 -2.85 4.47
N LEU A 21 -3.94 -1.87 4.89
CA LEU A 21 -4.15 -0.63 4.17
C LEU A 21 -3.54 0.50 4.99
N ALA A 22 -3.23 1.57 4.31
CA ALA A 22 -2.89 2.83 4.90
C ALA A 22 -3.88 3.87 4.39
N ILE A 23 -4.10 4.90 5.22
CA ILE A 23 -4.93 6.03 4.84
C ILE A 23 -3.98 7.15 4.48
N ARG A 24 -4.21 7.75 3.32
CA ARG A 24 -3.53 8.97 2.93
C ARG A 24 -4.53 9.95 2.35
N TRP A 25 -4.15 11.21 2.34
CA TRP A 25 -4.91 12.21 1.59
C TRP A 25 -4.77 11.87 0.09
N SER A 26 -5.90 11.80 -0.62
CA SER A 26 -5.96 11.68 -2.06
C SER A 26 -6.01 13.07 -2.68
N ASP A 27 -5.11 13.31 -3.62
CA ASP A 27 -5.13 14.50 -4.46
C ASP A 27 -5.94 14.26 -5.75
N GLU A 28 -6.49 13.04 -5.98
CA GLU A 28 -7.35 12.71 -7.13
C GLU A 28 -8.81 13.17 -6.91
N PRO A 29 -9.48 13.79 -7.91
CA PRO A 29 -10.89 14.17 -7.79
C PRO A 29 -11.84 12.96 -7.68
N PRO A 30 -12.83 12.98 -6.77
CA PRO A 30 -13.06 14.05 -5.78
C PRO A 30 -12.01 14.00 -4.65
N THR A 31 -11.38 15.14 -4.38
CA THR A 31 -10.27 15.25 -3.42
C THR A 31 -10.73 14.93 -1.99
N GLY A 32 -9.93 14.18 -1.25
CA GLY A 32 -10.35 13.68 0.06
C GLY A 32 -9.35 12.71 0.71
N TRP A 33 -9.86 11.74 1.45
CA TRP A 33 -9.06 10.67 2.04
C TRP A 33 -9.25 9.38 1.23
N GLU A 34 -8.16 8.69 0.92
CA GLU A 34 -8.19 7.37 0.29
C GLU A 34 -7.58 6.30 1.19
N LEU A 35 -8.07 5.09 0.99
CA LEU A 35 -7.43 3.86 1.44
C LEU A 35 -6.50 3.38 0.32
N TYR A 36 -5.25 3.06 0.65
CA TYR A 36 -4.30 2.45 -0.28
C TYR A 36 -3.58 1.28 0.36
N THR A 37 -3.07 0.36 -0.45
CA THR A 37 -2.27 -0.79 0.01
C THR A 37 -0.79 -0.41 -0.04
N PRO A 38 -0.04 -0.40 1.08
CA PRO A 38 1.33 0.12 1.12
C PRO A 38 2.39 -0.86 0.58
N PHE A 39 2.05 -2.10 0.26
CA PHE A 39 2.99 -3.05 -0.33
C PHE A 39 2.57 -3.42 -1.74
N ARG A 40 3.39 -3.02 -2.71
CA ARG A 40 3.34 -3.41 -4.11
C ARG A 40 4.69 -4.01 -4.46
N VAL A 41 4.69 -5.21 -5.02
CA VAL A 41 5.94 -5.92 -5.35
C VAL A 41 6.18 -5.93 -6.86
N VAL A 42 7.42 -5.68 -7.28
CA VAL A 42 7.84 -5.53 -8.68
C VAL A 42 9.18 -6.23 -8.88
N CYS A 43 9.31 -6.93 -10.01
CA CYS A 43 10.38 -7.91 -10.26
C CYS A 43 10.89 -7.70 -11.68
N HIS A 44 12.21 -7.84 -11.91
CA HIS A 44 12.82 -7.58 -13.21
C HIS A 44 13.77 -8.70 -13.63
N GLY A 45 13.68 -9.04 -14.90
CA GLY A 45 14.57 -9.96 -15.59
C GLY A 45 13.85 -10.48 -16.83
N THR A 46 14.30 -11.62 -17.33
CA THR A 46 13.49 -12.34 -18.33
C THR A 46 12.14 -12.73 -17.74
N LEU A 47 11.22 -13.16 -18.59
CA LEU A 47 9.99 -13.77 -18.10
C LEU A 47 10.31 -14.93 -17.14
N ASP A 48 11.35 -15.71 -17.41
CA ASP A 48 11.82 -16.78 -16.52
C ASP A 48 12.31 -16.24 -15.17
N ASN A 49 12.96 -15.07 -15.12
CA ASN A 49 13.37 -14.50 -13.82
C ASN A 49 12.20 -13.91 -13.03
N VAL A 50 11.21 -13.33 -13.71
CA VAL A 50 9.97 -12.90 -13.05
C VAL A 50 9.22 -14.14 -12.54
N ASP A 51 9.20 -15.22 -13.33
CA ASP A 51 8.63 -16.52 -12.97
C ASP A 51 9.38 -17.16 -11.79
N ASP A 52 10.72 -17.12 -11.78
CA ASP A 52 11.56 -17.59 -10.68
C ASP A 52 11.37 -16.73 -9.42
N TRP A 53 11.30 -15.40 -9.58
CA TRP A 53 11.07 -14.50 -8.46
C TRP A 53 9.68 -14.72 -7.89
N LEU A 54 8.65 -14.88 -8.73
CA LEU A 54 7.30 -15.23 -8.29
C LEU A 54 7.34 -16.58 -7.57
N THR A 55 7.98 -17.59 -8.17
CA THR A 55 8.20 -18.92 -7.58
C THR A 55 8.89 -18.82 -6.21
N ALA A 56 9.87 -17.94 -6.04
CA ALA A 56 10.62 -17.78 -4.79
C ALA A 56 9.86 -16.94 -3.74
N ALA A 57 9.23 -15.83 -4.14
CA ALA A 57 8.35 -15.02 -3.29
C ALA A 57 7.13 -15.82 -2.82
N GLU A 58 6.67 -16.78 -3.63
CA GLU A 58 5.65 -17.77 -3.28
C GLU A 58 6.21 -18.89 -2.40
N ALA A 59 7.43 -19.39 -2.65
CA ALA A 59 8.06 -20.45 -1.86
C ALA A 59 8.45 -20.01 -0.43
N THR A 60 8.76 -18.73 -0.23
CA THR A 60 9.13 -18.13 1.06
C THR A 60 7.92 -17.74 1.93
N GLY A 61 6.70 -17.97 1.45
CA GLY A 61 5.45 -17.78 2.19
C GLY A 61 5.00 -19.00 3.02
N ARG A 62 5.85 -20.00 3.28
CA ARG A 62 5.56 -21.20 4.09
C ARG A 62 6.29 -21.23 5.42
#